data_AF-A0A5B8V5Y5-F1
#
_entry.id   AF-A0A5B8V5Y5-F1
#
_cell.length_a   1.000
_cell.length_b   1.000
_cell.length_c   1.000
_cell.angle_alpha   90.00
_cell.angle_beta   90.00
_cell.angle_gamma   90.00
#
_symmetry.space_group_name_H-M   'P 1'
#
loop_
_entity.id
_entity.type
_entity.pdbx_description
1 polymer ?
#
loop_
_entity_poly.entity_id
_entity_poly.type
_entity_poly.pdbx_seq_one_letter_code
_entity_poly.pdbx_strand_id
1 'polypeptide(L)'
;MKKIFTILSIGLFMTACSKQNAAPTTPVNDMVDSTTELSYTGSFMNGPYGTVTGIANIYADSSSYVLALTAFQTSNGPDLHVYLSQEEQPIHFVDLGKLKSTNGNQVYNIPTGTDLETYKYALIHCQQYNHLFGSTLLEEQ
;
A
#
# COMPACT_ATOMS: atom_id res chain seq x y z
N MET A 1 46.36 -23.34 48.54
CA MET A 1 45.60 -22.10 48.24
C MET A 1 45.05 -22.22 46.82
N LYS A 2 43.75 -22.52 46.70
CA LYS A 2 43.05 -22.80 45.44
C LYS A 2 42.68 -21.47 44.76
N LYS A 3 43.18 -21.22 43.55
CA LYS A 3 42.76 -20.08 42.72
C LYS A 3 41.80 -20.60 41.65
N ILE A 4 40.54 -20.28 41.84
CA ILE A 4 39.44 -20.48 40.88
C ILE A 4 39.58 -19.42 39.80
N PHE A 5 39.80 -19.84 38.56
CA PHE A 5 39.66 -18.98 37.38
C PHE A 5 38.38 -19.39 36.65
N THR A 6 37.32 -18.63 36.90
CA THR A 6 36.05 -18.74 36.20
C THR A 6 36.24 -18.25 34.77
N ILE A 7 36.19 -19.18 33.81
CA ILE A 7 36.19 -18.89 32.38
C ILE A 7 34.80 -18.32 32.04
N LEU A 8 34.72 -17.01 31.87
CA LEU A 8 33.51 -16.30 31.47
C LEU A 8 33.30 -16.46 29.96
N SER A 9 32.32 -17.28 29.62
CA SER A 9 31.85 -17.57 28.27
C SER A 9 31.33 -16.29 27.58
N ILE A 10 32.10 -15.76 26.63
CA ILE A 10 31.59 -14.80 25.65
C ILE A 10 31.05 -15.59 24.46
N GLY A 11 29.75 -15.90 24.55
CA GLY A 11 28.98 -16.38 23.42
C GLY A 11 28.80 -15.24 22.43
N LEU A 12 29.48 -15.33 21.29
CA LEU A 12 29.24 -14.49 20.12
C LEU A 12 27.83 -14.81 19.60
N PHE A 13 26.84 -14.04 20.02
CA PHE A 13 25.50 -14.09 19.43
C PHE A 13 25.61 -13.64 17.98
N MET A 14 25.45 -14.61 17.06
CA MET A 14 25.19 -14.35 15.65
C MET A 14 23.88 -13.58 15.56
N THR A 15 23.95 -12.26 15.35
CA THR A 15 22.79 -11.46 14.98
C THR A 15 22.35 -11.87 13.58
N ALA A 16 21.45 -12.85 13.52
CA ALA A 16 20.68 -13.14 12.31
C ALA A 16 19.94 -11.86 11.90
N CYS A 17 20.27 -11.35 10.72
CA CYS A 17 19.57 -10.23 10.10
C CYS A 17 18.15 -10.70 9.81
N SER A 18 17.22 -10.47 10.75
CA SER A 18 15.80 -10.69 10.51
C SER A 18 15.41 -9.74 9.40
N LYS A 19 15.05 -10.27 8.22
CA LYS A 19 14.44 -9.50 7.14
C LYS A 19 13.29 -8.71 7.76
N GLN A 20 13.50 -7.42 7.96
CA GLN A 20 12.48 -6.51 8.43
C GLN A 20 11.33 -6.61 7.45
N ASN A 21 10.14 -6.99 7.94
CA ASN A 21 8.93 -7.16 7.13
C ASN A 21 8.85 -5.97 6.18
N ALA A 22 8.91 -6.22 4.89
CA ALA A 22 9.02 -5.22 3.83
C ALA A 22 8.04 -5.61 2.75
N ALA A 23 7.38 -4.63 2.12
CA ALA A 23 6.48 -4.91 1.02
C ALA A 23 7.20 -5.66 -0.11
N PRO A 24 6.53 -6.60 -0.82
CA PRO A 24 7.12 -7.31 -1.95
C PRO A 24 7.63 -6.35 -3.03
N THR A 25 8.74 -6.68 -3.69
CA THR A 25 9.37 -5.80 -4.69
C THR A 25 9.29 -6.34 -6.12
N THR A 26 8.91 -7.61 -6.28
CA THR A 26 8.66 -8.19 -7.61
C THR A 26 7.45 -7.52 -8.24
N PRO A 27 7.56 -6.95 -9.46
CA PRO A 27 6.45 -6.26 -10.08
C PRO A 27 5.23 -7.16 -10.23
N VAL A 28 4.06 -6.62 -9.90
CA VAL A 28 2.77 -7.23 -10.22
C VAL A 28 2.24 -6.57 -11.50
N ASN A 29 1.52 -7.32 -12.33
CA ASN A 29 0.93 -6.77 -13.55
C ASN A 29 -0.47 -7.34 -13.73
N ASP A 30 -1.34 -6.98 -12.80
CA ASP A 30 -2.76 -7.30 -12.87
C ASP A 30 -3.39 -6.55 -14.05
N MET A 31 -4.35 -7.20 -14.70
CA MET A 31 -5.12 -6.62 -15.80
C MET A 31 -6.56 -6.42 -15.36
N VAL A 32 -7.15 -5.30 -15.77
CA VAL A 32 -8.59 -5.05 -15.68
C VAL A 32 -9.24 -5.58 -16.97
N ASP A 33 -10.48 -6.06 -16.89
CA ASP A 33 -11.23 -6.50 -18.08
C ASP A 33 -11.41 -5.34 -19.06
N SER A 34 -11.25 -5.62 -20.36
CA SER A 34 -11.34 -4.62 -21.42
C SER A 34 -12.75 -4.06 -21.62
N THR A 35 -13.76 -4.66 -20.99
CA THR A 35 -15.16 -4.22 -21.08
C THR A 35 -15.58 -3.26 -19.96
N THR A 36 -14.73 -2.98 -18.97
CA THR A 36 -15.08 -2.09 -17.86
C THR A 36 -14.85 -0.63 -18.22
N GLU A 37 -15.78 0.23 -17.82
CA GLU A 37 -15.72 1.67 -18.06
C GLU A 37 -14.90 2.38 -16.97
N LEU A 38 -14.06 3.34 -17.36
CA LEU A 38 -13.31 4.17 -16.41
C LEU A 38 -14.26 5.19 -15.79
N SER A 39 -14.42 5.18 -14.48
CA SER A 39 -15.32 6.09 -13.76
C SER A 39 -14.58 7.22 -13.04
N TYR A 40 -13.44 6.92 -12.41
CA TYR A 40 -12.65 7.94 -11.71
C TYR A 40 -11.16 7.74 -11.95
N THR A 41 -10.38 8.82 -11.89
CA THR A 41 -8.92 8.77 -12.02
C THR A 41 -8.22 9.80 -11.14
N GLY A 42 -6.99 9.51 -10.75
CA GLY A 42 -6.16 10.42 -9.96
C GLY A 42 -4.68 10.08 -10.08
N SER A 43 -3.83 11.10 -10.21
CA SER A 43 -2.37 10.92 -10.20
C SER A 43 -1.83 11.02 -8.78
N PHE A 44 -1.02 10.06 -8.35
CA PHE A 44 -0.47 10.05 -7.00
C PHE A 44 0.48 11.22 -6.75
N MET A 45 0.35 11.76 -5.55
CA MET A 45 1.27 12.71 -4.95
C MET A 45 1.97 12.06 -3.76
N ASN A 46 3.23 12.45 -3.53
CA ASN A 46 4.00 11.96 -2.40
C ASN A 46 3.41 12.44 -1.07
N GLY A 47 3.34 11.53 -0.11
CA GLY A 47 3.08 11.85 1.29
C GLY A 47 4.39 12.19 2.03
N PRO A 48 4.28 12.56 3.32
CA PRO A 48 5.43 12.96 4.13
C PRO A 48 6.42 11.83 4.44
N TYR A 49 6.03 10.56 4.28
CA TYR A 49 6.82 9.41 4.74
C TYR A 49 7.25 8.44 3.64
N GLY A 50 6.92 8.73 2.38
CA GLY A 50 7.25 7.86 1.26
C GLY A 50 7.21 8.59 -0.08
N THR A 51 7.68 7.91 -1.11
CA THR A 51 7.46 8.33 -2.49
C THR A 51 6.43 7.42 -3.13
N VAL A 52 5.55 7.97 -3.96
CA VAL A 52 4.55 7.25 -4.73
C VAL A 52 4.43 7.93 -6.10
N THR A 53 4.44 7.14 -7.17
CA THR A 53 4.12 7.58 -8.53
C THR A 53 3.13 6.61 -9.17
N GLY A 54 2.50 7.04 -10.26
CA GLY A 54 1.51 6.26 -10.99
C GLY A 54 0.11 6.87 -10.86
N ILE A 55 -0.87 6.14 -11.36
CA ILE A 55 -2.26 6.60 -11.45
C ILE A 55 -3.15 5.60 -10.70
N ALA A 56 -4.13 6.10 -9.97
CA ALA A 56 -5.25 5.31 -9.45
C ALA A 56 -6.43 5.49 -10.40
N ASN A 57 -6.99 4.40 -10.89
CA ASN A 57 -8.17 4.37 -11.74
C ASN A 57 -9.25 3.54 -11.08
N ILE A 58 -10.49 4.02 -11.05
CA ILE A 58 -11.65 3.22 -10.68
C ILE A 58 -12.39 2.83 -11.94
N TYR A 59 -12.57 1.53 -12.12
CA TYR A 59 -13.37 0.98 -13.20
C TYR A 59 -14.68 0.42 -12.65
N ALA A 60 -15.77 0.68 -13.37
CA ALA A 60 -17.06 0.05 -13.14
C ALA A 60 -17.15 -1.26 -13.95
N ASP A 61 -17.40 -2.35 -13.24
CA ASP A 61 -17.99 -3.57 -13.79
C ASP A 61 -19.47 -3.58 -13.41
N SER A 62 -20.32 -4.16 -14.25
CA SER A 62 -21.79 -4.32 -14.17
C SER A 62 -22.51 -4.19 -12.81
N SER A 63 -21.89 -4.56 -11.68
CA SER A 63 -22.41 -4.34 -10.33
C SER A 63 -21.34 -4.07 -9.25
N SER A 64 -20.09 -3.81 -9.64
CA SER A 64 -18.97 -3.66 -8.71
C SER A 64 -17.91 -2.69 -9.24
N TYR A 65 -17.12 -2.12 -8.33
CA TYR A 65 -15.98 -1.30 -8.70
C TYR A 65 -14.68 -1.99 -8.37
N VAL A 66 -13.64 -1.67 -9.14
CA VAL A 66 -12.25 -2.04 -8.83
C VAL A 66 -11.37 -0.82 -8.87
N LEU A 67 -10.42 -0.73 -7.95
CA LEU A 67 -9.34 0.25 -7.97
C LEU A 67 -8.11 -0.39 -8.64
N ALA A 68 -7.68 0.16 -9.76
CA ALA A 68 -6.48 -0.23 -10.49
C ALA A 68 -5.39 0.83 -10.31
N LEU A 69 -4.28 0.43 -9.70
CA LEU A 69 -3.04 1.21 -9.68
C LEU A 69 -2.27 0.92 -10.96
N THR A 70 -1.95 1.91 -11.77
CA THR A 70 -1.24 1.75 -13.05
C THR A 70 0.07 2.53 -13.09
N ALA A 71 1.08 1.94 -13.73
CA ALA A 71 2.46 2.44 -13.70
C ALA A 71 2.93 2.77 -12.26
N PHE A 72 2.44 2.00 -11.29
CA PHE A 72 2.58 2.30 -9.88
C PHE A 72 3.99 1.97 -9.38
N GLN A 73 4.53 2.86 -8.56
CA GLN A 73 5.79 2.66 -7.86
C GLN A 73 5.74 3.38 -6.52
N THR A 74 6.28 2.77 -5.46
CA THR A 74 6.43 3.41 -4.15
C THR A 74 7.72 2.99 -3.45
N SER A 75 8.22 3.85 -2.56
CA SER A 75 9.24 3.47 -1.59
C SER A 75 8.77 2.31 -0.71
N ASN A 76 9.71 1.46 -0.24
CA ASN A 76 9.35 0.31 0.58
C ASN A 76 8.87 0.73 1.99
N GLY A 77 7.87 0.02 2.51
CA GLY A 77 7.38 0.14 3.89
C GLY A 77 6.95 -1.24 4.41
N PRO A 78 6.90 -1.44 5.74
CA PRO A 78 6.75 -2.77 6.32
C PRO A 78 5.35 -3.37 6.27
N ASP A 79 4.32 -2.52 6.26
CA ASP A 79 2.92 -2.92 6.25
C ASP A 79 2.12 -1.89 5.45
N LEU A 80 2.41 -1.81 4.15
CA LEU A 80 1.71 -0.91 3.23
C LEU A 80 0.37 -1.51 2.80
N HIS A 81 -0.65 -0.66 2.76
CA HIS A 81 -2.01 -0.98 2.33
C HIS A 81 -2.53 0.08 1.37
N VAL A 82 -3.60 -0.28 0.65
CA VAL A 82 -4.30 0.58 -0.29
C VAL A 82 -5.68 0.89 0.28
N TYR A 83 -5.96 2.17 0.50
CA TYR A 83 -7.22 2.63 1.08
C TYR A 83 -8.00 3.50 0.10
N LEU A 84 -9.33 3.46 0.21
CA LEU A 84 -10.20 4.55 -0.20
C LEU A 84 -10.57 5.40 1.02
N SER A 85 -10.50 6.71 0.93
CA SER A 85 -10.65 7.63 2.08
C SER A 85 -11.55 8.81 1.75
N GLN A 86 -12.25 9.33 2.76
CA GLN A 86 -13.08 10.53 2.62
C GLN A 86 -12.25 11.82 2.53
N GLU A 87 -11.07 11.77 3.13
CA GLU A 87 -10.10 12.86 3.18
C GLU A 87 -8.69 12.35 2.82
N GLU A 88 -7.77 13.28 2.55
CA GLU A 88 -6.38 12.95 2.19
C GLU A 88 -5.63 12.21 3.31
N GLN A 89 -6.04 12.43 4.57
CA GLN A 89 -5.51 11.71 5.72
C GLN A 89 -6.33 10.45 6.01
N PRO A 90 -5.73 9.37 6.52
CA PRO A 90 -6.43 8.11 6.77
C PRO A 90 -7.28 8.17 8.06
N ILE A 91 -8.31 9.02 8.09
CA ILE A 91 -9.22 9.18 9.24
C ILE A 91 -10.46 8.30 9.04
N HIS A 92 -11.20 8.50 7.94
CA HIS A 92 -12.33 7.66 7.57
C HIS A 92 -12.04 6.97 6.24
N PHE A 93 -11.75 5.67 6.30
CA PHE A 93 -11.31 4.92 5.14
C PHE A 93 -11.91 3.52 5.06
N VAL A 94 -11.92 2.98 3.85
CA VAL A 94 -12.14 1.58 3.53
C VAL A 94 -10.79 0.99 3.16
N ASP A 95 -10.37 -0.05 3.90
CA ASP A 95 -9.15 -0.79 3.60
C ASP A 95 -9.41 -1.81 2.48
N LEU A 96 -8.76 -1.64 1.33
CA LEU A 96 -8.85 -2.56 0.19
C LEU A 96 -7.84 -3.72 0.29
N GLY A 97 -6.93 -3.65 1.27
CA GLY A 97 -5.98 -4.69 1.62
C GLY A 97 -4.52 -4.28 1.46
N LYS A 98 -3.64 -5.23 1.81
CA LYS A 98 -2.20 -5.09 1.72
C LYS A 98 -1.74 -4.81 0.30
N LEU A 99 -0.76 -3.91 0.18
CA LEU A 99 -0.08 -3.63 -1.07
C LEU A 99 0.58 -4.91 -1.59
N LYS A 100 0.20 -5.34 -2.80
CA LYS A 100 0.73 -6.59 -3.39
C LYS A 100 2.20 -6.46 -3.75
N SER A 101 2.63 -5.29 -4.23
CA SER A 101 4.02 -4.98 -4.55
C SER A 101 4.29 -3.48 -4.55
N THR A 102 5.54 -3.09 -4.28
CA THR A 102 5.97 -1.70 -4.40
C THR A 102 6.04 -1.21 -5.84
N ASN A 103 5.84 -2.10 -6.83
CA ASN A 103 5.93 -1.76 -8.26
C ASN A 103 4.93 -2.54 -9.11
N GLY A 104 4.49 -1.90 -10.20
CA GLY A 104 3.68 -2.52 -11.26
C GLY A 104 2.18 -2.36 -11.07
N ASN A 105 1.42 -2.84 -12.05
CA ASN A 105 -0.03 -2.67 -12.10
C ASN A 105 -0.73 -3.62 -11.13
N GLN A 106 -1.64 -3.09 -10.32
CA GLN A 106 -2.26 -3.82 -9.21
C GLN A 106 -3.74 -3.49 -9.12
N VAL A 107 -4.60 -4.50 -8.99
CA VAL A 107 -6.06 -4.32 -8.95
C VAL A 107 -6.62 -4.76 -7.60
N TYR A 108 -7.48 -3.94 -7.02
CA TYR A 108 -8.12 -4.16 -5.73
C TYR A 108 -9.64 -4.07 -5.89
N ASN A 109 -10.35 -5.04 -5.32
CA ASN A 109 -11.81 -5.01 -5.31
C ASN A 109 -12.29 -3.94 -4.34
N ILE A 110 -13.23 -3.10 -4.78
CA ILE A 110 -13.90 -2.15 -3.89
C ILE A 110 -15.14 -2.85 -3.32
N PRO A 111 -15.33 -2.87 -1.99
CA PRO A 111 -16.53 -3.45 -1.39
C PRO A 111 -17.82 -2.92 -2.00
N THR A 112 -18.77 -3.80 -2.28
CA THR A 112 -20.07 -3.41 -2.83
C THR A 112 -20.77 -2.42 -1.90
N GLY A 113 -21.29 -1.33 -2.47
CA GLY A 113 -21.97 -0.28 -1.72
C GLY A 113 -21.06 0.80 -1.12
N THR A 114 -19.75 0.77 -1.38
CA THR A 114 -18.89 1.93 -1.11
C THR A 114 -19.36 3.13 -1.92
N ASP A 115 -19.65 4.23 -1.24
CA ASP A 115 -20.02 5.51 -1.86
C ASP A 115 -18.78 6.26 -2.34
N LEU A 116 -18.54 6.27 -3.65
CA LEU A 116 -17.35 6.87 -4.26
C LEU A 116 -17.38 8.41 -4.29
N GLU A 117 -18.55 9.02 -4.11
CA GLU A 117 -18.66 10.48 -3.92
C GLU A 117 -18.16 10.89 -2.53
N THR A 118 -18.37 10.01 -1.54
CA THR A 118 -17.87 10.20 -0.17
C THR A 118 -16.40 9.79 -0.05
N TYR A 119 -16.01 8.61 -0.57
CA TYR A 119 -14.66 8.06 -0.47
C TYR A 119 -13.79 8.41 -1.70
N LYS A 120 -13.55 9.70 -1.88
CA LYS A 120 -12.95 10.31 -3.07
C LYS A 120 -11.42 10.34 -3.11
N TYR A 121 -10.72 9.75 -2.14
CA TYR A 121 -9.25 9.67 -2.14
C TYR A 121 -8.76 8.23 -2.22
N ALA A 122 -7.74 7.97 -3.03
CA ALA A 122 -6.96 6.73 -2.93
C ALA A 122 -5.66 7.01 -2.18
N LEU A 123 -5.36 6.20 -1.16
CA LEU A 123 -4.19 6.37 -0.29
C LEU A 123 -3.29 5.13 -0.32
N ILE A 124 -1.98 5.36 -0.26
CA ILE A 124 -0.99 4.35 0.12
C ILE A 124 -0.57 4.65 1.56
N HIS A 125 -0.86 3.72 2.47
CA HIS A 125 -0.69 3.95 3.89
C HIS A 125 0.07 2.81 4.56
N CYS A 126 1.05 3.16 5.40
CA CYS A 126 1.70 2.19 6.28
C CYS A 126 0.91 2.05 7.57
N GLN A 127 0.12 0.99 7.68
CA GLN A 127 -0.78 0.76 8.81
C GLN A 127 -0.02 0.62 10.12
N GLN A 128 1.10 -0.11 10.13
CA GLN A 128 1.90 -0.34 11.34
C GLN A 128 2.41 0.96 12.00
N TYR A 129 2.73 1.98 11.20
CA TYR A 129 3.29 3.25 11.70
C TYR A 129 2.35 4.44 11.57
N ASN A 130 1.14 4.24 11.06
CA ASN A 130 0.19 5.31 10.76
C ASN A 130 0.81 6.42 9.88
N HIS A 131 1.56 6.00 8.84
CA HIS A 131 2.30 6.91 7.96
C HIS A 131 1.68 6.94 6.56
N LEU A 132 1.27 8.11 6.12
CA LEU A 132 0.82 8.34 4.75
C LEU A 132 2.04 8.39 3.79
N PHE A 133 2.06 7.47 2.83
CA PHE A 133 3.11 7.40 1.81
C PHE A 133 2.75 8.18 0.55
N GLY A 134 1.48 8.22 0.20
CA GLY A 134 0.99 9.03 -0.91
C GLY A 134 -0.53 8.99 -1.00
N SER A 135 -1.07 9.96 -1.72
CA SER A 135 -2.50 10.22 -1.83
C SER A 135 -2.81 10.71 -3.24
N THR A 136 -4.06 10.55 -3.65
CA THR A 136 -4.61 11.25 -4.82
C THR A 136 -6.10 11.47 -4.63
N LEU A 137 -6.60 12.61 -5.12
CA LEU A 137 -8.03 12.84 -5.30
C LEU A 137 -8.47 12.11 -6.56
N LEU A 138 -9.56 11.37 -6.47
CA LEU A 138 -10.18 10.67 -7.58
C LEU A 138 -11.23 11.58 -8.22
N GLU A 139 -10.96 12.03 -9.44
CA GLU A 139 -11.85 12.87 -10.23
C GLU A 139 -12.68 12.02 -11.19
N GLU A 140 -13.97 12.32 -11.29
CA GLU A 140 -14.87 11.67 -12.26
C GLU A 140 -14.40 11.93 -13.70
N GLN A 141 -14.57 10.94 -14.58
CA GLN A 141 -14.19 11.01 -16.01
C GLN A 141 -15.37 11.25 -16.93
#